data_AF-A0A815AYJ9-F1
#
_entry.id   AF-A0A815AYJ9-F1
#
_cell.length_a   1.000
_cell.length_b   1.000
_cell.length_c   1.000
_cell.angle_alpha   90.00
_cell.angle_beta   90.00
_cell.angle_gamma   90.00
#
_symmetry.space_group_name_H-M   'P 1'
#
loop_
_entity.id
_entity.type
_entity.pdbx_description
1 polymer ?
#
loop_
_entity_poly.entity_id
_entity_poly.type
_entity_poly.pdbx_seq_one_letter_code
_entity_poly.pdbx_strand_id
1 'polypeptide(L)'
;AESGNHSIVVVSDNPSHNKYTVSQCLQHVLTILQSLLPELQELVIFSDGSASQFKSRYMLKHLTKLARDYSVLLCWHFFATSHGKGVVDGVGGTAKRLVYEDVIVGKTCRNAADFVRLLEDKNTPIILSELLPSEIDDAENELKPTFDNVKPVSDIQKVHSMTLFDVDDIECRYYSNSDDAKEIHF
;
A
#
# COMPACT_ATOMS: atom_id res chain seq x y z
N ALA A 1 20.73 9.87 4.79
CA ALA A 1 19.29 10.16 4.78
C ALA A 1 18.91 10.77 6.12
N GLU A 2 18.24 11.93 6.15
CA GLU A 2 17.68 12.42 7.42
C GLU A 2 16.58 11.46 7.87
N SER A 3 16.71 10.92 9.08
CA SER A 3 15.67 10.12 9.71
C SER A 3 14.47 11.03 10.01
N GLY A 4 13.32 10.75 9.40
CA GLY A 4 12.12 11.54 9.56
C GLY A 4 10.85 10.69 9.47
N ASN A 5 9.80 11.13 10.16
CA ASN A 5 8.49 10.51 10.04
C ASN A 5 7.71 11.24 8.94
N HIS A 6 7.35 10.52 7.87
CA HIS A 6 6.50 11.03 6.81
C HIS A 6 5.11 10.40 6.91
N SER A 7 4.08 11.23 6.78
CA SER A 7 2.69 10.77 6.70
C SER A 7 2.22 10.92 5.26
N ILE A 8 1.79 9.83 4.63
CA ILE A 8 1.32 9.82 3.24
C ILE A 8 -0.16 9.46 3.24
N VAL A 9 -0.97 10.22 2.50
CA VAL A 9 -2.39 9.92 2.27
C VAL A 9 -2.65 9.88 0.77
N VAL A 10 -3.09 8.71 0.30
CA VAL A 10 -3.60 8.51 -1.06
C VAL A 10 -5.11 8.70 -1.04
N VAL A 11 -5.64 9.54 -1.93
CA VAL A 11 -7.05 9.91 -2.01
C VAL A 11 -7.58 9.53 -3.38
N SER A 12 -8.74 8.88 -3.45
CA SER A 12 -9.34 8.48 -4.72
C SER A 12 -10.86 8.68 -4.70
N ASP A 13 -11.44 8.99 -5.86
CA ASP A 13 -12.88 8.96 -6.09
C ASP A 13 -13.42 7.53 -6.25
N ASN A 14 -12.54 6.57 -6.51
CA ASN A 14 -12.95 5.18 -6.68
C ASN A 14 -13.17 4.51 -5.30
N PRO A 15 -14.40 4.06 -4.98
CA PRO A 15 -14.68 3.40 -3.70
C PRO A 15 -14.24 1.93 -3.68
N SER A 16 -13.79 1.39 -4.82
CA SER A 16 -13.32 0.01 -4.91
C SER A 16 -12.08 -0.18 -4.05
N HIS A 17 -12.07 -1.27 -3.28
CA HIS A 17 -10.90 -1.72 -2.54
C HIS A 17 -10.35 -3.02 -3.13
N ASN A 18 -10.39 -3.13 -4.46
CA ASN A 18 -9.92 -4.32 -5.16
C ASN A 18 -8.39 -4.37 -5.24
N LYS A 19 -7.88 -5.51 -5.73
CA LYS A 19 -6.44 -5.75 -5.90
C LYS A 19 -5.73 -4.72 -6.79
N TYR A 20 -6.40 -4.12 -7.77
CA TYR A 20 -5.80 -3.11 -8.65
C TYR A 20 -5.67 -1.77 -7.94
N THR A 21 -6.69 -1.36 -7.19
CA THR A 21 -6.63 -0.17 -6.33
C THR A 21 -5.49 -0.28 -5.32
N VAL A 22 -5.37 -1.42 -4.63
CA VAL A 22 -4.29 -1.61 -3.64
C VAL A 22 -2.92 -1.61 -4.32
N SER A 23 -2.79 -2.24 -5.49
CA SER A 23 -1.55 -2.25 -6.27
C SER A 23 -1.12 -0.82 -6.64
N GLN A 24 -2.05 0.00 -7.12
CA GLN A 24 -1.76 1.40 -7.44
C GLN A 24 -1.44 2.23 -6.19
N CYS A 25 -2.17 2.06 -5.09
CA CYS A 25 -1.79 2.73 -3.84
C CYS A 25 -0.34 2.43 -3.42
N LEU A 26 0.09 1.16 -3.53
CA LEU A 26 1.49 0.78 -3.24
C LEU A 26 2.47 1.44 -4.20
N GLN A 27 2.15 1.49 -5.49
CA GLN A 27 2.97 2.13 -6.51
C GLN A 27 3.14 3.64 -6.24
N HIS A 28 2.06 4.35 -5.92
CA HIS A 28 2.12 5.77 -5.52
C HIS A 28 3.01 5.97 -4.28
N VAL A 29 2.85 5.14 -3.25
CA VAL A 29 3.67 5.20 -2.04
C VAL A 29 5.15 4.98 -2.39
N LEU A 30 5.48 3.97 -3.19
CA LEU A 30 6.86 3.69 -3.60
C LEU A 30 7.47 4.81 -4.44
N THR A 31 6.71 5.42 -5.35
CA THR A 31 7.14 6.59 -6.14
C THR A 31 7.48 7.77 -5.23
N ILE A 32 6.62 8.05 -4.24
CA ILE A 32 6.88 9.08 -3.23
C ILE A 32 8.14 8.73 -2.44
N LEU A 33 8.27 7.49 -1.96
CA LEU A 33 9.43 7.06 -1.18
C LEU A 33 10.73 7.17 -1.98
N GLN A 34 10.76 6.80 -3.26
CA GLN A 34 11.95 6.99 -4.11
C GLN A 34 12.33 8.47 -4.28
N SER A 35 11.34 9.36 -4.40
CA SER A 35 11.61 10.80 -4.48
C SER A 35 12.18 11.37 -3.17
N LEU A 36 11.70 10.87 -2.02
CA LEU A 36 12.15 11.30 -0.69
C LEU A 36 13.50 10.66 -0.32
N LEU A 37 13.71 9.42 -0.75
CA LEU A 37 14.84 8.56 -0.42
C LEU A 37 15.36 7.89 -1.71
N PRO A 38 16.13 8.61 -2.55
CA PRO A 38 16.63 8.08 -3.82
C PRO A 38 17.56 6.86 -3.69
N GLU A 39 18.13 6.65 -2.50
CA GLU A 39 19.01 5.52 -2.17
C GLU A 39 18.26 4.42 -1.39
N LEU A 40 16.93 4.35 -1.47
CA LEU A 40 16.13 3.33 -0.80
C LEU A 40 16.50 1.93 -1.31
N GLN A 41 17.11 1.12 -0.44
CA GLN A 41 17.51 -0.27 -0.77
C GLN A 41 16.51 -1.30 -0.27
N GLU A 42 15.86 -1.04 0.86
CA GLU A 42 14.92 -1.96 1.50
C GLU A 42 13.71 -1.20 2.05
N LEU A 43 12.52 -1.76 1.84
CA LEU A 43 11.28 -1.28 2.41
C LEU A 43 10.61 -2.40 3.21
N VAL A 44 10.43 -2.15 4.50
CA VAL A 44 9.69 -3.02 5.43
C VAL A 44 8.29 -2.46 5.66
N ILE A 45 7.28 -3.19 5.19
CA ILE A 45 5.87 -2.83 5.24
C ILE A 45 5.20 -3.56 6.41
N PHE A 46 4.37 -2.85 7.17
CA PHE A 46 3.50 -3.43 8.19
C PHE A 46 2.04 -3.08 7.89
N SER A 47 1.18 -4.08 7.77
CA SER A 47 -0.27 -3.88 7.57
C SER A 47 -1.09 -4.90 8.35
N ASP A 48 -2.42 -4.73 8.38
CA ASP A 48 -3.31 -5.80 8.81
C ASP A 48 -3.33 -6.95 7.79
N GLY A 49 -3.78 -8.11 8.24
CA GLY A 49 -3.83 -9.33 7.42
C GLY A 49 -5.05 -9.44 6.51
N SER A 50 -5.66 -8.34 6.07
CA SER A 50 -6.90 -8.36 5.26
C SER A 50 -6.69 -9.14 3.94
N ALA A 51 -7.43 -10.23 3.77
CA ALA A 51 -7.31 -11.12 2.62
C ALA A 51 -7.78 -10.49 1.30
N SER A 52 -8.72 -9.54 1.35
CA SER A 52 -9.24 -8.85 0.16
C SER A 52 -8.31 -7.75 -0.34
N GLN A 53 -7.38 -7.27 0.50
CA GLN A 53 -6.55 -6.11 0.21
C GLN A 53 -5.06 -6.47 0.20
N PHE A 54 -4.51 -6.87 1.34
CA PHE A 54 -3.07 -6.97 1.54
C PHE A 54 -2.56 -8.40 1.46
N LYS A 55 -3.20 -9.33 2.19
CA LYS A 55 -2.72 -10.70 2.36
C LYS A 55 -3.32 -11.63 1.31
N SER A 56 -2.97 -11.41 0.05
CA SER A 56 -3.51 -12.16 -1.10
C SER A 56 -2.42 -12.61 -2.08
N ARG A 57 -2.68 -13.71 -2.81
CA ARG A 57 -1.77 -14.22 -3.84
C ARG A 57 -1.42 -13.17 -4.92
N TYR A 58 -2.36 -12.27 -5.18
CA TYR A 58 -2.18 -11.20 -6.16
C TYR A 58 -1.16 -10.17 -5.67
N MET A 59 -1.24 -9.80 -4.39
CA MET A 59 -0.25 -8.90 -3.79
C MET A 59 1.13 -9.53 -3.76
N LEU A 60 1.26 -10.83 -3.46
CA LEU A 60 2.56 -11.51 -3.57
C LEU A 60 3.15 -11.38 -4.98
N LYS A 61 2.40 -11.74 -6.03
CA LYS A 61 2.90 -11.61 -7.40
C LYS A 61 3.16 -10.14 -7.79
N HIS A 62 2.41 -9.20 -7.22
CA HIS A 62 2.66 -7.78 -7.46
C HIS A 62 3.93 -7.28 -6.78
N LEU A 63 4.27 -7.77 -5.58
CA LEU A 63 5.51 -7.43 -4.90
C LEU A 63 6.74 -7.77 -5.74
N THR A 64 6.76 -8.90 -6.45
CA THR A 64 7.91 -9.26 -7.32
C THR A 64 8.10 -8.22 -8.42
N LYS A 65 6.99 -7.76 -9.03
CA LYS A 65 7.01 -6.67 -10.02
C LYS A 65 7.48 -5.35 -9.40
N LEU A 66 6.94 -4.95 -8.25
CA LEU A 66 7.33 -3.70 -7.58
C LEU A 66 8.82 -3.70 -7.19
N ALA A 67 9.33 -4.80 -6.62
CA ALA A 67 10.74 -4.92 -6.27
C ALA A 67 11.65 -4.76 -7.51
N ARG A 68 11.26 -5.32 -8.65
CA ARG A 68 11.98 -5.16 -9.93
C ARG A 68 11.90 -3.73 -10.45
N ASP A 69 10.70 -3.18 -10.55
CA ASP A 69 10.45 -1.85 -11.14
C ASP A 69 11.11 -0.73 -10.32
N TYR A 70 11.15 -0.88 -8.99
CA TYR A 70 11.71 0.11 -8.06
C TYR A 70 13.13 -0.24 -7.59
N SER A 71 13.68 -1.39 -8.00
CA SER A 71 15.01 -1.89 -7.57
C SER A 71 15.19 -1.86 -6.04
N VAL A 72 14.17 -2.31 -5.30
CA VAL A 72 14.10 -2.26 -3.84
C VAL A 72 13.73 -3.64 -3.27
N LEU A 73 14.39 -4.02 -2.17
CA LEU A 73 14.03 -5.21 -1.40
C LEU A 73 12.73 -4.94 -0.64
N LEU A 74 11.74 -5.83 -0.77
CA LEU A 74 10.43 -5.69 -0.13
C LEU A 74 10.19 -6.80 0.90
N CYS A 75 9.93 -6.36 2.13
CA CYS A 75 9.57 -7.21 3.27
C CYS A 75 8.19 -6.77 3.78
N TRP A 76 7.18 -7.64 3.77
CA TRP A 76 5.84 -7.31 4.24
C TRP A 76 5.43 -8.17 5.42
N HIS A 77 5.24 -7.53 6.57
CA HIS A 77 4.76 -8.10 7.81
C HIS A 77 3.27 -7.82 8.03
N PHE A 78 2.57 -8.80 8.59
CA PHE A 78 1.14 -8.71 8.89
C PHE A 78 0.89 -8.77 10.39
N PHE A 79 0.11 -7.80 10.89
CA PHE A 79 -0.41 -7.85 12.25
C PHE A 79 -1.45 -8.96 12.41
N ALA A 80 -1.69 -9.37 13.66
CA ALA A 80 -2.74 -10.32 13.99
C ALA A 80 -4.12 -9.79 13.55
N THR A 81 -4.91 -10.66 12.92
CA THR A 81 -6.27 -10.34 12.47
C THR A 81 -7.10 -9.80 13.64
N SER A 82 -7.80 -8.68 13.44
CA SER A 82 -8.67 -8.04 14.43
C SER A 82 -7.97 -7.31 15.59
N HIS A 83 -6.66 -7.02 15.49
CA HIS A 83 -5.96 -6.22 16.48
C HIS A 83 -5.43 -4.89 15.92
N GLY A 84 -6.06 -3.81 16.39
CA GLY A 84 -5.42 -2.52 16.59
C GLY A 84 -5.71 -1.47 15.52
N LYS A 85 -6.18 -0.31 15.96
CA LYS A 85 -6.02 0.93 15.18
C LYS A 85 -4.53 1.27 15.11
N GLY A 86 -4.02 1.56 13.93
CA GLY A 86 -2.62 1.90 13.70
C GLY A 86 -2.38 3.42 13.66
N VAL A 87 -1.11 3.80 13.52
CA VAL A 87 -0.71 5.19 13.27
C VAL A 87 -1.42 5.74 12.02
N VAL A 88 -1.60 4.90 11.00
CA VAL A 88 -2.30 5.23 9.76
C VAL A 88 -3.77 5.67 9.97
N ASP A 89 -4.46 5.11 10.97
CA ASP A 89 -5.83 5.54 11.31
C ASP A 89 -5.85 6.96 11.89
N GLY A 90 -4.82 7.32 12.66
CA GLY A 90 -4.66 8.67 13.19
C GLY A 90 -4.39 9.70 12.09
N VAL A 91 -3.54 9.34 11.11
CA VAL A 91 -3.25 10.18 9.94
C VAL A 91 -4.51 10.37 9.09
N GLY A 92 -5.18 9.28 8.72
CA GLY A 92 -6.41 9.33 7.94
C GLY A 92 -7.55 10.07 8.66
N GLY A 93 -7.69 9.86 9.97
CA GLY A 93 -8.64 10.59 10.81
C GLY A 93 -8.35 12.10 10.87
N THR A 94 -7.07 12.48 10.96
CA THR A 94 -6.65 13.89 10.96
C THR A 94 -6.94 14.55 9.61
N ALA A 95 -6.58 13.91 8.50
CA ALA A 95 -6.88 14.40 7.15
C ALA A 95 -8.39 14.63 6.96
N LYS A 96 -9.21 13.64 7.31
CA LYS A 96 -10.67 13.73 7.23
C LYS A 96 -11.23 14.85 8.11
N ARG A 97 -10.74 15.00 9.34
CA ARG A 97 -11.18 16.05 10.26
C ARG A 97 -10.90 17.45 9.71
N LEU A 98 -9.71 17.67 9.17
CA LEU A 98 -9.31 18.99 8.65
C LEU A 98 -10.15 19.41 7.44
N VAL A 99 -10.43 18.48 6.52
CA VAL A 99 -11.34 18.74 5.40
C VAL A 99 -12.77 18.94 5.89
N TYR A 100 -13.22 18.16 6.87
CA TYR A 100 -14.55 18.27 7.45
C TYR A 100 -14.80 19.63 8.13
N GLU A 101 -13.81 20.18 8.84
CA GLU A 101 -13.87 21.53 9.42
C GLU A 101 -14.11 22.60 8.35
N ASP A 102 -13.49 22.46 7.18
CA ASP A 102 -13.70 23.35 6.03
C ASP A 102 -15.10 23.20 5.42
N VAL A 103 -15.60 21.97 5.33
CA VAL A 103 -16.96 21.70 4.84
C VAL A 103 -18.02 22.31 5.78
N ILE A 104 -17.83 22.23 7.10
CA ILE A 104 -18.74 22.82 8.09
C ILE A 104 -18.87 24.34 7.91
N VAL A 105 -17.78 25.03 7.57
CA VAL A 105 -17.81 26.50 7.35
C VAL A 105 -18.26 26.90 5.94
N GLY A 106 -18.77 25.94 5.16
CA GLY A 106 -19.40 26.19 3.87
C GLY A 106 -18.49 25.98 2.65
N LYS A 107 -17.25 25.51 2.82
CA LYS A 107 -16.46 25.06 1.66
C LYS A 107 -17.05 23.76 1.09
N THR A 108 -16.74 23.47 -0.17
CA THR A 108 -17.25 22.30 -0.87
C THR A 108 -16.15 21.28 -1.13
N CYS A 109 -16.42 20.02 -0.82
CA CYS A 109 -15.59 18.86 -1.14
C CYS A 109 -16.44 17.82 -1.88
N ARG A 110 -16.30 17.71 -3.21
CA ARG A 110 -17.13 16.79 -4.02
C ARG A 110 -16.38 15.54 -4.48
N ASN A 111 -15.06 15.62 -4.56
CA ASN A 111 -14.21 14.59 -5.13
C ASN A 111 -12.82 14.59 -4.47
N ALA A 112 -11.96 13.66 -4.89
CA ALA A 112 -10.60 13.50 -4.42
C ALA A 112 -9.76 14.76 -4.65
N ALA A 113 -9.82 15.37 -5.83
CA ALA A 113 -9.14 16.63 -6.14
C ALA A 113 -9.53 17.76 -5.17
N ASP A 114 -10.83 17.93 -4.87
CA ASP A 114 -11.29 18.91 -3.88
C ASP A 114 -10.75 18.58 -2.49
N PHE A 115 -10.73 17.30 -2.10
CA PHE A 115 -10.21 16.84 -0.81
C PHE A 115 -8.72 17.16 -0.68
N VAL A 116 -7.92 16.87 -1.71
CA VAL A 116 -6.49 17.17 -1.76
C VAL A 116 -6.27 18.67 -1.64
N ARG A 117 -6.90 19.48 -2.48
CA ARG A 117 -6.78 20.95 -2.45
C ARG A 117 -7.12 21.53 -1.07
N LEU A 118 -8.22 21.09 -0.48
CA LEU A 118 -8.64 21.57 0.85
C LEU A 118 -7.62 21.22 1.94
N LEU A 119 -6.91 20.09 1.80
CA LEU A 119 -5.91 19.67 2.77
C LEU A 119 -4.55 20.33 2.52
N GLU A 120 -4.21 20.64 1.27
CA GLU A 120 -3.05 21.48 0.92
C GLU A 120 -3.18 22.90 1.50
N ASP A 121 -4.38 23.50 1.43
CA ASP A 121 -4.67 24.81 2.02
C ASP A 121 -4.41 24.87 3.54
N LYS A 122 -4.41 23.72 4.22
CA LYS A 122 -4.13 23.62 5.66
C LYS A 122 -2.63 23.62 5.99
N ASN A 123 -1.76 23.53 4.98
CA ASN A 123 -0.30 23.50 5.11
C ASN A 123 0.18 22.43 6.12
N THR A 124 -0.39 21.22 6.03
CA THR A 124 -0.01 20.10 6.89
C THR A 124 1.28 19.44 6.38
N PRO A 125 2.05 18.73 7.23
CA PRO A 125 3.19 17.93 6.79
C PRO A 125 2.77 16.60 6.11
N ILE A 126 1.47 16.38 5.88
CA ILE A 126 0.97 15.17 5.22
C ILE A 126 1.26 15.30 3.72
N ILE A 127 1.95 14.31 3.16
CA ILE A 127 2.17 14.18 1.73
C ILE A 127 0.91 13.60 1.10
N LEU A 128 0.36 14.30 0.12
CA LEU A 128 -0.89 13.95 -0.53
C LEU A 128 -0.61 13.39 -1.91
N SER A 129 -1.36 12.35 -2.27
CA SER A 129 -1.40 11.84 -3.63
C SER A 129 -2.84 11.60 -4.02
N GLU A 130 -3.25 12.15 -5.15
CA GLU A 130 -4.48 11.76 -5.81
C GLU A 130 -4.23 10.46 -6.60
N LEU A 131 -5.15 9.51 -6.49
CA LEU A 131 -5.21 8.29 -7.30
C LEU A 131 -6.46 8.38 -8.18
N LEU A 132 -6.24 8.59 -9.46
CA LEU A 132 -7.29 8.75 -10.45
C LEU A 132 -7.93 7.40 -10.78
N PRO A 133 -9.25 7.36 -11.06
CA PRO A 133 -9.90 6.14 -11.53
C PRO A 133 -9.24 5.53 -12.76
N SER A 134 -8.73 6.36 -13.68
CA SER A 134 -8.03 5.89 -14.88
C SER A 134 -6.74 5.12 -14.56
N GLU A 135 -6.01 5.50 -13.51
CA GLU A 135 -4.80 4.77 -13.09
C GLU A 135 -5.16 3.36 -12.58
N ILE A 136 -6.34 3.21 -11.96
CA ILE A 136 -6.86 1.91 -11.53
C ILE A 136 -7.29 1.08 -12.75
N ASP A 137 -7.93 1.70 -13.74
CA ASP A 137 -8.33 1.04 -14.98
C ASP A 137 -7.10 0.57 -15.78
N ASP A 138 -6.07 1.39 -15.88
CA ASP A 138 -4.79 1.07 -16.52
C ASP A 138 -4.10 -0.09 -15.79
N ALA A 139 -4.08 -0.05 -14.45
CA ALA A 139 -3.55 -1.14 -13.63
C ALA A 139 -4.33 -2.45 -13.81
N GLU A 140 -5.65 -2.38 -13.97
CA GLU A 140 -6.44 -3.56 -14.30
C GLU A 140 -6.02 -4.12 -15.66
N ASN A 141 -5.92 -3.29 -16.69
CA ASN A 141 -5.50 -3.73 -18.02
C ASN A 141 -4.10 -4.36 -18.01
N GLU A 142 -3.16 -3.79 -17.26
CA GLU A 142 -1.78 -4.28 -17.16
C GLU A 142 -1.68 -5.56 -16.32
N LEU A 143 -2.28 -5.59 -15.13
CA LEU A 143 -2.05 -6.64 -14.14
C LEU A 143 -2.98 -7.84 -14.31
N LYS A 144 -4.15 -7.66 -14.94
CA LYS A 144 -5.15 -8.72 -15.09
C LYS A 144 -4.61 -9.99 -15.76
N PRO A 145 -3.86 -9.94 -16.89
CA PRO A 145 -3.30 -11.15 -17.50
C PRO A 145 -2.38 -11.92 -16.55
N THR A 146 -1.62 -11.20 -15.72
CA THR A 146 -0.74 -11.81 -14.72
C THR A 146 -1.58 -12.42 -13.59
N PHE A 147 -2.48 -11.63 -13.00
CA PHE A 147 -3.29 -12.01 -11.84
C PHE A 147 -4.23 -13.19 -12.13
N ASP A 148 -4.82 -13.25 -13.32
CA ASP A 148 -5.73 -14.34 -13.70
C ASP A 148 -5.00 -15.69 -13.79
N ASN A 149 -3.67 -15.69 -13.99
CA ASN A 149 -2.83 -16.89 -14.03
C ASN A 149 -2.12 -17.23 -12.71
N VAL A 150 -2.26 -16.40 -11.67
CA VAL A 150 -1.61 -16.67 -10.37
C VAL A 150 -2.26 -17.85 -9.68
N LYS A 151 -1.45 -18.88 -9.38
CA LYS A 151 -1.88 -20.08 -8.66
C LYS A 151 -2.27 -19.75 -7.21
N PRO A 152 -3.29 -20.42 -6.64
CA PRO A 152 -3.58 -20.32 -5.22
C PRO A 152 -2.37 -20.68 -4.35
N VAL A 153 -2.14 -19.90 -3.30
CA VAL A 153 -1.11 -20.16 -2.29
C VAL A 153 -1.77 -20.76 -1.06
N SER A 154 -1.55 -22.06 -0.81
CA SER A 154 -2.07 -22.74 0.37
C SER A 154 -1.53 -22.10 1.66
N ASP A 155 -2.42 -21.96 2.64
CA ASP A 155 -2.13 -21.45 3.98
C ASP A 155 -1.62 -19.99 4.04
N ILE A 156 -1.79 -19.20 2.97
CA ILE A 156 -1.38 -17.79 2.93
C ILE A 156 -1.91 -16.97 4.13
N GLN A 157 -3.09 -17.30 4.65
CA GLN A 157 -3.67 -16.60 5.80
C GLN A 157 -2.92 -16.86 7.11
N LYS A 158 -2.16 -17.94 7.22
CA LYS A 158 -1.35 -18.29 8.39
C LYS A 158 0.04 -17.64 8.39
N VAL A 159 0.47 -17.08 7.27
CA VAL A 159 1.78 -16.43 7.10
C VAL A 159 1.80 -15.10 7.84
N HIS A 160 2.85 -14.74 8.58
CA HIS A 160 2.95 -13.42 9.24
C HIS A 160 3.99 -12.50 8.60
N SER A 161 4.80 -13.01 7.67
CA SER A 161 5.65 -12.17 6.83
C SER A 161 5.92 -12.79 5.47
N MET A 162 6.11 -11.93 4.47
CA MET A 162 6.49 -12.26 3.11
C MET A 162 7.74 -11.44 2.76
N THR A 163 8.84 -12.11 2.43
CA THR A 163 10.11 -11.46 2.09
C THR A 163 10.52 -11.91 0.72
N LEU A 164 10.82 -10.95 -0.17
CA LEU A 164 11.44 -11.27 -1.44
C LEU A 164 12.91 -11.57 -1.22
N PHE A 165 13.39 -12.71 -1.70
CA PHE A 165 14.80 -13.09 -1.64
C PHE A 165 15.46 -13.04 -3.02
N ASP A 166 14.70 -13.29 -4.08
CA ASP A 166 15.10 -13.11 -5.48
C ASP A 166 13.90 -12.59 -6.29
N VAL A 167 14.14 -12.15 -7.51
CA VAL A 167 13.20 -11.45 -8.41
C VAL A 167 11.87 -12.21 -8.59
N ASP A 168 11.87 -13.53 -8.48
CA ASP A 168 10.67 -14.36 -8.63
C ASP A 168 10.40 -15.27 -7.41
N ASP A 169 11.19 -15.12 -6.33
CA ASP A 169 11.19 -16.01 -5.17
C ASP A 169 10.78 -15.27 -3.90
N ILE A 170 9.67 -15.71 -3.31
CA ILE A 170 9.13 -15.17 -2.06
C ILE A 170 9.24 -16.20 -0.96
N GLU A 171 9.89 -15.81 0.13
CA GLU A 171 9.89 -16.53 1.38
C GLU A 171 8.70 -16.11 2.24
N CYS A 172 7.88 -17.08 2.65
CA CYS A 172 6.74 -16.89 3.54
C CYS A 172 7.02 -17.54 4.90
N ARG A 173 6.89 -16.79 6.00
CA ARG A 173 7.11 -17.33 7.36
C ARG A 173 5.82 -17.38 8.17
N TYR A 174 5.65 -18.43 8.98
CA TYR A 174 4.49 -18.58 9.86
C TYR A 174 4.53 -17.64 11.05
N TYR A 175 5.72 -17.21 11.49
CA TYR A 175 5.90 -16.10 12.42
C TYR A 175 7.01 -15.21 11.87
N SER A 176 6.96 -13.89 12.06
CA SER A 176 7.99 -13.02 11.48
C SER A 176 9.42 -13.35 11.95
N ASN A 177 9.54 -13.96 13.14
CA ASN A 177 10.81 -14.38 13.73
C ASN A 177 11.04 -15.91 13.69
N SER A 178 10.25 -16.69 12.93
CA SER A 178 10.48 -18.14 12.84
C SER A 178 11.58 -18.49 11.84
N ASP A 179 12.39 -19.49 12.19
CA ASP A 179 13.33 -20.13 11.25
C ASP A 179 12.58 -21.00 10.21
N ASP A 180 11.34 -21.41 10.51
CA ASP A 180 10.50 -22.16 9.60
C ASP A 180 9.91 -21.24 8.50
N ALA A 181 10.36 -21.47 7.27
CA ALA A 181 9.95 -20.74 6.08
C ALA A 181 9.40 -21.67 4.98
N LYS A 182 8.51 -21.13 4.16
CA LYS A 182 7.99 -21.75 2.95
C LYS A 182 8.34 -20.87 1.76
N GLU A 183 9.07 -21.42 0.81
CA GLU A 183 9.40 -20.74 -0.45
C GLU A 183 8.27 -20.87 -1.47
N ILE A 184 8.02 -19.79 -2.19
CA ILE A 184 7.06 -19.70 -3.28
C ILE A 184 7.78 -19.13 -4.49
N HIS A 185 7.81 -19.92 -5.56
CA HIS A 185 8.37 -19.54 -6.86
C HIS A 185 7.22 -19.21 -7.83
N PHE A 186 7.30 -18.05 -8.50
CA PHE A 186 6.22 -17.49 -9.32
C PHE A 186 6.46 -17.48 -10.83
#